data_AF-A0A381VDH9-F1
#
_entry.id   AF-A0A381VDH9-F1
#
_cell.length_a   1.000
_cell.length_b   1.000
_cell.length_c   1.000
_cell.angle_alpha   90.00
_cell.angle_beta   90.00
_cell.angle_gamma   90.00
#
_symmetry.space_group_name_H-M   'P 1'
#
loop_
_entity.id
_entity.type
_entity.pdbx_description
1 polymer ?
#
loop_
_entity_poly.entity_id
_entity_poly.type
_entity_poly.pdbx_seq_one_letter_code
_entity_poly.pdbx_strand_id
1 'polypeptide(L)'
;MRRAHSQSQNQHHNPKGSTEMKSLVAVLIIGAMLVVIVPGYAHHSFTADYNREKPATIEGTVTEFWFENPHTRIYMEVEEENGEVEVWEVETMTPNVLRRMGWRPDTFKPGQRLTAAGSLARNGAKRISLSIITLEDGTQMKPLPTDEQRDAFYEQRP
;
A
#
# COMPACT_ATOMS: atom_id res chain seq x y z
N MET A 1 2.91 -97.95 8.96
CA MET A 1 2.42 -96.89 9.88
C MET A 1 2.76 -95.54 9.26
N ARG A 2 1.76 -94.65 9.12
CA ARG A 2 1.83 -93.37 8.38
C ARG A 2 1.98 -92.17 9.35
N ARG A 3 2.44 -91.04 8.78
CA ARG A 3 2.37 -89.62 9.22
C ARG A 3 3.47 -89.14 10.17
N ALA A 4 4.03 -87.93 10.04
CA ALA A 4 3.97 -86.89 9.02
C ALA A 4 5.20 -85.95 9.21
N HIS A 5 5.73 -85.42 8.12
CA HIS A 5 6.72 -84.33 8.12
C HIS A 5 6.07 -83.03 8.63
N SER A 6 6.74 -82.35 9.54
CA SER A 6 6.43 -80.98 9.96
C SER A 6 7.17 -80.01 9.03
N GLN A 7 6.45 -79.35 8.11
CA GLN A 7 6.92 -78.14 7.44
C GLN A 7 6.45 -76.93 8.26
N SER A 8 7.37 -76.23 8.92
CA SER A 8 7.14 -74.90 9.46
C SER A 8 7.55 -73.88 8.41
N GLN A 9 6.58 -73.24 7.75
CA GLN A 9 6.78 -72.16 6.80
C GLN A 9 7.34 -70.90 7.49
N ASN A 10 8.41 -70.34 6.93
CA ASN A 10 8.87 -68.98 7.18
C ASN A 10 7.80 -67.97 6.73
N GLN A 11 7.35 -67.11 7.63
CA GLN A 11 6.65 -65.87 7.25
C GLN A 11 7.57 -64.68 7.50
N HIS A 12 8.06 -64.09 6.41
CA HIS A 12 8.70 -62.77 6.41
C HIS A 12 7.64 -61.70 6.70
N HIS A 13 7.67 -61.12 7.89
CA HIS A 13 6.92 -59.92 8.21
C HIS A 13 7.69 -58.70 7.68
N ASN A 14 7.15 -58.02 6.67
CA ASN A 14 7.67 -56.72 6.22
C ASN A 14 6.89 -55.59 6.91
N PRO A 15 7.48 -54.78 7.80
CA PRO A 15 6.76 -53.71 8.47
C PRO A 15 6.61 -52.51 7.52
N LYS A 16 5.39 -52.29 7.00
CA LYS A 16 4.98 -51.10 6.24
C LYS A 16 4.91 -49.81 7.10
N GLY A 17 5.65 -49.71 8.20
CA GLY A 17 5.43 -48.71 9.26
C GLY A 17 6.36 -47.50 9.25
N SER A 18 7.40 -47.45 8.43
CA SER A 18 8.46 -46.44 8.56
C SER A 18 8.42 -45.30 7.52
N THR A 19 7.72 -45.48 6.40
CA THR A 19 7.64 -44.46 5.32
C THR A 19 6.43 -43.53 5.52
N GLU A 20 5.29 -44.09 5.92
CA GLU A 20 4.04 -43.35 6.19
C GLU A 20 4.22 -42.28 7.28
N MET A 21 4.90 -42.62 8.38
CA MET A 21 5.12 -41.71 9.52
C MET A 21 6.03 -40.53 9.18
N LYS A 22 7.05 -40.74 8.33
CA LYS A 22 7.99 -39.69 7.90
C LYS A 22 7.33 -38.72 6.92
N SER A 23 6.46 -39.23 6.05
CA SER A 23 5.67 -38.41 5.12
C SER A 23 4.64 -37.54 5.83
N LEU A 24 3.98 -38.04 6.89
CA LEU A 24 3.03 -37.26 7.70
C LEU A 24 3.69 -36.11 8.46
N VAL A 25 4.89 -36.33 9.02
CA VAL A 25 5.65 -35.27 9.72
C VAL A 25 6.13 -34.19 8.73
N ALA A 26 6.57 -34.58 7.53
CA ALA A 26 6.98 -33.62 6.50
C ALA A 26 5.80 -32.74 6.01
N VAL A 27 4.61 -33.33 5.82
CA VAL A 27 3.39 -32.59 5.45
C VAL A 27 2.94 -31.64 6.56
N LEU A 28 3.07 -32.02 7.84
CA LEU A 28 2.77 -31.16 8.98
C LEU A 28 3.75 -29.97 9.10
N ILE A 29 5.03 -30.18 8.83
CA ILE A 29 6.04 -29.10 8.85
C ILE A 29 5.81 -28.12 7.70
N ILE A 30 5.52 -28.62 6.49
CA ILE A 30 5.23 -27.77 5.31
C ILE A 30 3.90 -27.03 5.49
N GLY A 31 2.88 -27.68 6.06
CA GLY A 31 1.60 -27.06 6.40
C GLY A 31 1.73 -25.96 7.47
N ALA A 32 2.63 -26.13 8.43
CA ALA A 32 2.90 -25.12 9.46
C ALA A 32 3.66 -23.88 8.94
N MET A 33 4.41 -23.99 7.85
CA MET A 33 5.15 -22.84 7.26
C MET A 33 4.29 -21.97 6.32
N LEU A 34 3.10 -22.42 5.91
CA LEU A 34 2.29 -21.75 4.89
C LEU A 34 1.35 -20.64 5.40
N VAL A 35 1.26 -20.38 6.72
CA VAL A 35 0.26 -19.45 7.28
C VAL A 35 0.87 -18.33 8.12
N VAL A 36 1.90 -17.67 7.59
CA VAL A 36 2.32 -16.35 8.09
C VAL A 36 2.43 -15.38 6.91
N ILE A 37 1.31 -15.14 6.23
CA ILE A 37 1.13 -13.92 5.45
C ILE A 37 0.75 -12.86 6.47
N VAL A 38 1.72 -12.13 7.00
CA VAL A 38 1.45 -10.88 7.71
C VAL A 38 1.41 -9.81 6.63
N PRO A 39 0.25 -9.23 6.28
CA PRO A 39 0.23 -8.00 5.53
C PRO A 39 0.95 -6.97 6.41
N GLY A 40 2.18 -6.60 6.04
CA GLY A 40 2.91 -5.55 6.71
C GLY A 40 2.20 -4.22 6.45
N TYR A 41 1.26 -3.85 7.30
CA TYR A 41 0.72 -2.49 7.35
C TYR A 41 1.79 -1.57 7.95
N ALA A 42 2.74 -1.16 7.12
CA ALA A 42 3.50 0.03 7.43
C ALA A 42 2.62 1.25 7.09
N HIS A 43 1.88 1.75 8.08
CA HIS A 43 1.60 3.19 8.14
C HIS A 43 2.97 3.86 8.34
N HIS A 44 3.70 4.08 7.25
CA HIS A 44 4.97 4.77 7.29
C HIS A 44 4.74 6.16 7.88
N SER A 45 5.63 6.56 8.81
CA SER A 45 5.52 7.86 9.44
C SER A 45 5.76 8.93 8.39
N PHE A 46 4.92 9.97 8.36
CA PHE A 46 5.19 11.18 7.58
C PHE A 46 6.65 11.62 7.71
N THR A 47 7.19 11.60 8.93
CA THR A 47 8.55 12.08 9.20
C THR A 47 9.65 11.19 8.64
N ALA A 48 9.35 9.92 8.32
CA ALA A 48 10.29 9.01 7.68
C ALA A 48 10.49 9.36 6.20
N ASP A 49 9.41 9.73 5.51
CA ASP A 49 9.44 9.96 4.06
C ASP A 49 9.55 11.44 3.67
N TYR A 50 9.04 12.34 4.51
CA TYR A 50 8.91 13.77 4.20
C TYR A 50 9.59 14.67 5.23
N ASN A 51 10.02 15.83 4.75
CA ASN A 51 10.63 16.86 5.59
C ASN A 51 9.71 18.08 5.72
N ARG A 52 9.09 18.26 6.90
CA ARG A 52 8.23 19.43 7.21
C ARG A 52 8.95 20.77 7.08
N GLU A 53 10.27 20.77 7.26
CA GLU A 53 11.11 21.97 7.18
C GLU A 53 11.49 22.33 5.74
N LYS A 54 11.11 21.49 4.77
CA LYS A 54 11.31 21.74 3.33
C LYS A 54 9.97 21.83 2.61
N PRO A 55 9.22 22.94 2.80
CA PRO A 55 8.01 23.18 2.04
C PRO A 55 8.36 23.39 0.56
N ALA A 56 7.49 22.93 -0.33
CA ALA A 56 7.58 23.20 -1.75
C ALA A 56 6.20 23.50 -2.31
N THR A 57 6.19 24.31 -3.36
CA THR A 57 5.03 24.59 -4.21
C THR A 57 5.43 24.24 -5.63
N ILE A 58 4.66 23.36 -6.26
CA ILE A 58 4.84 22.99 -7.67
C ILE A 58 3.57 23.37 -8.44
N GLU A 59 3.74 23.81 -9.67
CA GLU A 59 2.64 24.06 -10.60
C GLU A 59 2.84 23.17 -11.82
N GLY A 60 1.77 22.52 -12.27
CA GLY A 60 1.89 21.57 -13.35
C GLY A 60 0.55 21.09 -13.87
N THR A 61 0.63 20.22 -14.87
CA THR A 61 -0.52 19.63 -15.55
C THR A 61 -0.73 18.21 -15.03
N VAL A 62 -1.93 17.89 -14.57
CA VAL A 62 -2.30 16.55 -14.13
C VAL A 62 -2.15 15.57 -15.28
N THR A 63 -1.43 14.48 -15.05
CA THR A 63 -1.35 13.34 -15.97
C THR A 63 -2.22 12.18 -15.48
N GLU A 64 -2.32 11.98 -14.17
CA GLU A 64 -3.13 10.93 -13.55
C GLU A 64 -3.60 11.34 -12.15
N PHE A 65 -4.83 10.95 -11.82
CA PHE A 65 -5.32 10.98 -10.44
C PHE A 65 -5.60 9.55 -9.96
N TRP A 66 -4.66 9.00 -9.21
CA TRP A 66 -4.70 7.63 -8.71
C TRP A 66 -5.47 7.58 -7.38
N PHE A 67 -6.80 7.44 -7.48
CA PHE A 67 -7.73 7.45 -6.34
C PHE A 67 -7.89 6.07 -5.68
N GLU A 68 -6.78 5.47 -5.26
CA GLU A 68 -6.72 4.12 -4.71
C GLU A 68 -6.05 4.08 -3.32
N ASN A 69 -6.10 2.92 -2.66
CA ASN A 69 -5.44 2.69 -1.37
C ASN A 69 -3.95 2.32 -1.55
N PRO A 70 -3.05 2.58 -0.59
CA PRO A 70 -3.30 3.14 0.75
C PRO A 70 -3.34 4.68 0.80
N HIS A 71 -2.73 5.36 -0.15
CA HIS A 71 -2.81 6.81 -0.29
C HIS A 71 -3.10 7.15 -1.74
N THR A 72 -4.07 8.03 -1.94
CA THR A 72 -4.34 8.60 -3.25
C THR A 72 -3.17 9.49 -3.69
N ARG A 73 -2.89 9.49 -4.98
CA ARG A 73 -1.77 10.24 -5.59
C ARG A 73 -2.26 11.07 -6.76
N ILE A 74 -1.69 12.26 -6.93
CA ILE A 74 -1.84 13.05 -8.16
C ILE A 74 -0.47 13.07 -8.84
N TYR A 75 -0.42 12.66 -10.10
CA TYR A 75 0.78 12.76 -10.92
C TYR A 75 0.66 13.98 -11.81
N MET A 76 1.73 14.76 -11.89
CA MET A 76 1.77 16.02 -12.61
C MET A 76 3.03 16.14 -13.45
N GLU A 77 2.90 16.63 -14.68
CA GLU A 77 4.02 17.18 -15.43
C GLU A 77 4.30 18.60 -14.95
N VAL A 78 5.52 18.84 -14.49
CA VAL A 78 6.01 20.13 -14.00
C VAL A 78 7.18 20.56 -14.89
N GLU A 79 7.09 21.78 -15.41
CA GLU A 79 8.19 22.40 -16.15
C GLU A 79 9.19 22.98 -15.14
N GLU A 80 10.43 22.51 -15.21
CA GLU A 80 11.54 22.96 -14.38
C GLU A 80 12.17 24.22 -14.99
N GLU A 81 12.98 24.95 -14.22
CA GLU A 81 13.59 26.23 -14.66
C GLU A 81 14.50 26.07 -15.90
N ASN A 82 15.02 24.88 -16.14
CA ASN A 82 15.85 24.55 -17.30
C ASN A 82 15.04 24.21 -18.57
N GLY A 83 13.70 24.24 -18.49
CA GLY A 83 12.79 23.87 -19.58
C GLY A 83 12.58 22.36 -19.74
N GLU A 84 13.14 21.53 -18.86
CA GLU A 84 12.83 20.10 -18.81
C GLU A 84 11.47 19.90 -18.15
N VAL A 85 10.73 18.89 -18.61
CA VAL A 85 9.46 18.48 -18.01
C VAL A 85 9.69 17.21 -17.21
N GLU A 86 9.37 17.25 -15.92
CA GLU A 86 9.48 16.12 -15.02
C GLU A 86 8.11 15.72 -14.45
N VAL A 87 7.95 14.43 -14.18
CA VAL A 87 6.74 13.92 -13.51
C VAL A 87 6.96 13.96 -12.00
N TRP A 88 6.10 14.73 -11.33
CA TRP A 88 6.04 14.82 -9.88
C TRP A 88 4.88 14.00 -9.33
N GLU A 89 5.12 13.35 -8.19
CA GLU A 89 4.07 12.68 -7.42
C GLU A 89 3.64 13.56 -6.23
N VAL A 90 2.34 13.81 -6.13
CA VAL A 90 1.71 14.48 -5.00
C VAL A 90 0.94 13.45 -4.18
N GLU A 91 1.53 13.03 -3.06
CA GLU A 91 0.88 12.09 -2.14
C GLU A 91 -0.15 12.81 -1.27
N THR A 92 -1.30 12.17 -1.07
CA THR A 92 -2.42 12.71 -0.29
C THR A 92 -2.83 11.71 0.80
N MET A 93 -4.11 11.67 1.17
CA MET A 93 -4.65 10.74 2.17
C MET A 93 -5.30 9.51 1.53
N THR A 94 -5.80 8.59 2.36
CA THR A 94 -6.60 7.44 1.89
C THR A 94 -7.85 7.92 1.12
N PRO A 95 -8.35 7.13 0.14
CA PRO A 95 -9.63 7.42 -0.53
C PRO A 95 -10.80 7.67 0.43
N ASN A 96 -10.83 6.98 1.57
CA ASN A 96 -11.89 7.13 2.58
C ASN A 96 -11.85 8.51 3.25
N VAL A 97 -10.66 8.98 3.63
CA VAL A 97 -10.49 10.34 4.18
C VAL A 97 -10.88 11.38 3.13
N LEU A 98 -10.37 11.23 1.91
CA LEU A 98 -10.62 12.17 0.82
C LEU A 98 -12.10 12.23 0.42
N ARG A 99 -12.81 11.10 0.45
CA ARG A 99 -14.26 11.08 0.19
C ARG A 99 -15.04 11.95 1.19
N ARG A 100 -14.60 11.96 2.45
CA ARG A 100 -15.20 12.77 3.52
C ARG A 100 -14.80 14.24 3.41
N MET A 101 -13.63 14.51 2.83
CA MET A 101 -13.21 15.85 2.40
C MET A 101 -13.87 16.34 1.11
N GLY A 102 -14.80 15.55 0.53
CA GLY A 102 -15.54 15.92 -0.68
C GLY A 102 -14.88 15.53 -2.01
N TRP A 103 -13.69 14.93 -1.99
CA TRP A 103 -12.99 14.50 -3.19
C TRP A 103 -13.58 13.19 -3.72
N ARG A 104 -13.54 12.99 -5.03
CA ARG A 104 -14.09 11.85 -5.77
C ARG A 104 -13.08 11.40 -6.81
N PRO A 105 -13.17 10.16 -7.34
CA PRO A 105 -12.22 9.68 -8.36
C PRO A 105 -12.05 10.57 -9.59
N ASP A 106 -13.02 11.44 -9.87
CA ASP A 106 -13.05 12.38 -10.99
C ASP A 106 -12.80 13.84 -10.60
N THR A 107 -12.35 14.11 -9.36
CA THR A 107 -12.04 15.46 -8.88
C THR A 107 -10.96 16.14 -9.70
N PHE A 108 -9.90 15.40 -10.04
CA PHE A 108 -8.84 15.89 -10.94
C PHE A 108 -8.82 15.05 -12.20
N LYS A 109 -8.75 15.72 -13.35
CA LYS A 109 -8.75 15.10 -14.68
C LYS A 109 -7.41 15.36 -15.36
N PRO A 110 -6.91 14.41 -16.16
CA PRO A 110 -5.74 14.66 -17.00
C PRO A 110 -5.91 15.93 -17.85
N GLY A 111 -4.85 16.72 -17.96
CA GLY A 111 -4.83 18.00 -18.66
C GLY A 111 -5.23 19.22 -17.82
N GLN A 112 -5.71 19.05 -16.59
CA GLN A 112 -5.98 20.18 -15.69
C GLN A 112 -4.67 20.74 -15.13
N ARG A 113 -4.52 22.08 -15.13
CA ARG A 113 -3.42 22.74 -14.41
C ARG A 113 -3.81 22.97 -12.95
N LEU A 114 -2.87 22.74 -12.05
CA LEU A 114 -3.07 23.00 -10.63
C LEU A 114 -1.75 23.33 -9.94
N THR A 115 -1.87 24.04 -8.83
CA THR A 115 -0.75 24.36 -7.93
C THR A 115 -0.86 23.49 -6.68
N ALA A 116 0.16 22.70 -6.39
CA ALA A 116 0.23 21.84 -5.22
C ALA A 116 1.31 22.35 -4.26
N ALA A 117 0.92 22.62 -3.01
CA ALA A 117 1.85 22.99 -1.96
C ALA A 117 1.89 21.91 -0.87
N GLY A 118 3.10 21.61 -0.38
CA GLY A 118 3.33 20.47 0.49
C GLY A 118 4.75 20.42 1.05
N SER A 119 5.15 19.26 1.56
CA SER A 119 6.51 18.99 2.06
C SER A 119 7.26 18.04 1.14
N LEU A 120 8.51 18.36 0.80
CA LEU A 120 9.34 17.52 -0.06
C LEU A 120 9.71 16.18 0.58
N ALA A 121 9.84 15.16 -0.26
CA ALA A 121 10.42 13.88 0.12
C ALA A 121 11.87 14.04 0.59
N ARG A 122 12.27 13.25 1.59
CA ARG A 122 13.61 13.30 2.19
C ARG A 122 14.70 12.76 1.28
N ASN A 123 14.37 11.75 0.49
CA ASN A 123 15.30 11.02 -0.36
C ASN A 123 15.62 11.74 -1.68
N GLY A 124 15.11 12.96 -1.88
CA GLY A 124 15.31 13.73 -3.11
C GLY A 124 14.44 13.30 -4.29
N ALA A 125 13.52 12.35 -4.10
CA ALA A 125 12.52 12.03 -5.11
C ALA A 125 11.63 13.24 -5.39
N LYS A 126 11.15 13.35 -6.64
CA LYS A 126 10.20 14.37 -7.12
C LYS A 126 8.81 14.09 -6.60
N ARG A 127 8.67 14.22 -5.27
CA ARG A 127 7.48 13.86 -4.51
C ARG A 127 7.22 14.88 -3.41
N ILE A 128 5.96 15.26 -3.25
CA ILE A 128 5.51 16.08 -2.12
C ILE A 128 4.37 15.38 -1.37
N SER A 129 4.36 15.51 -0.04
CA SER A 129 3.17 15.25 0.75
C SER A 129 2.31 16.50 0.74
N LEU A 130 1.07 16.38 0.25
CA LEU A 130 0.18 17.49 0.01
C LEU A 130 -0.30 18.16 1.32
N SER A 131 -0.27 19.49 1.32
CA SER A 131 -0.97 20.33 2.29
C SER A 131 -2.21 20.99 1.68
N ILE A 132 -2.11 21.48 0.44
CA ILE A 132 -3.19 22.19 -0.24
C ILE A 132 -3.01 22.19 -1.76
N ILE A 133 -4.11 22.03 -2.50
CA ILE A 133 -4.21 22.27 -3.94
C ILE A 133 -4.91 23.61 -4.15
N THR A 134 -4.44 24.40 -5.11
CA THR A 134 -5.15 25.55 -5.67
C THR A 134 -5.48 25.26 -7.13
N LEU A 135 -6.76 25.36 -7.49
CA LEU A 135 -7.25 25.23 -8.87
C LEU A 135 -7.05 26.55 -9.64
N GLU A 136 -7.18 26.52 -10.97
CA GLU A 136 -7.05 27.72 -11.81
C GLU A 136 -8.07 28.82 -11.47
N ASP A 137 -9.26 28.46 -10.99
CA ASP A 137 -10.27 29.42 -10.54
C ASP A 137 -10.01 29.99 -9.13
N GLY A 138 -8.90 29.61 -8.50
CA GLY A 138 -8.50 30.00 -7.16
C GLY A 138 -9.11 29.15 -6.03
N THR A 139 -9.94 28.15 -6.35
CA THR A 139 -10.52 27.24 -5.37
C THR A 139 -9.42 26.45 -4.67
N GLN A 140 -9.47 26.40 -3.34
CA GLN A 140 -8.51 25.65 -2.52
C GLN A 140 -9.11 24.34 -2.00
N MET A 141 -8.34 23.26 -2.12
CA MET A 141 -8.74 21.93 -1.65
C MET A 141 -7.65 21.36 -0.74
N LYS A 142 -8.03 20.92 0.48
CA LYS A 142 -7.12 20.30 1.45
C LYS A 142 -7.40 18.80 1.57
N PRO A 143 -6.36 17.96 1.77
CA PRO A 143 -6.54 16.52 1.94
C PRO A 143 -6.98 16.13 3.36
N LEU A 144 -6.99 17.08 4.30
CA LEU A 144 -7.38 16.92 5.71
C LEU A 144 -8.24 18.11 6.16
N PRO A 145 -9.10 17.93 7.18
CA PRO A 145 -9.92 19.01 7.72
C PRO A 145 -9.04 20.14 8.28
N THR A 146 -9.56 21.36 8.26
CA THR A 146 -8.97 22.46 9.06
C THR A 146 -9.12 22.16 10.56
N ASP A 147 -8.40 22.91 11.39
CA ASP A 147 -8.54 22.79 12.86
C ASP A 147 -9.99 23.04 13.31
N GLU A 148 -10.69 23.97 12.68
CA GLU A 148 -12.11 24.26 12.95
C GLU A 148 -13.03 23.10 12.56
N GLN A 149 -12.69 22.37 11.49
CA GLN A 149 -13.49 21.25 10.98
C GLN A 149 -13.15 19.92 11.67
N ARG A 150 -12.06 19.88 12.45
CA ARG A 150 -11.42 18.66 12.93
C ARG A 150 -12.35 17.80 13.79
N ASP A 151 -13.06 18.42 14.73
CA ASP A 151 -13.87 17.70 15.70
C ASP A 151 -15.10 17.07 15.01
N ALA A 152 -15.84 17.88 14.23
CA ALA A 152 -16.94 17.40 13.41
C ALA A 152 -16.49 16.31 12.41
N PHE A 153 -15.28 16.43 11.85
CA PHE A 153 -14.72 15.40 10.98
C PHE A 153 -14.42 14.10 11.73
N TYR A 154 -14.13 14.08 13.02
CA TYR A 154 -13.88 12.82 13.73
C TYR A 154 -15.12 12.22 14.39
N GLU A 155 -16.16 13.01 14.65
CA GLU A 155 -17.45 12.55 15.17
C GLU A 155 -18.25 11.74 14.14
N GLN A 156 -18.06 11.99 12.85
CA GLN A 156 -18.75 11.29 11.76
C GLN A 156 -18.22 9.85 11.51
N ARG A 157 -17.45 9.27 12.43
CA ARG A 157 -16.98 7.89 12.32
C ARG A 157 -18.12 6.93 12.71
N PRO A 158 -18.54 6.00 11.85
CA PRO A 158 -19.46 4.92 12.24
C PRO A 158 -18.85 3.99 13.29
#